data_AF-A0A7S3T0S0-F1
#
_entry.id   AF-A0A7S3T0S0-F1
#
_cell.length_a   1.000
_cell.length_b   1.000
_cell.length_c   1.000
_cell.angle_alpha   90.00
_cell.angle_beta   90.00
_cell.angle_gamma   90.00
#
_symmetry.space_group_name_H-M   'P 1'
#
loop_
_entity.id
_entity.type
_entity.pdbx_description
1 polymer ?
#
loop_
_entity_poly.entity_id
_entity_poly.type
_entity_poly.pdbx_seq_one_letter_code
_entity_poly.pdbx_strand_id
1 'polypeptide(L)'
;EKTDRARIITKAEVYELIMNGSAVVGCVYKKGGASFNEYGPLVFCSGGYGADFGSNSLLAKYRPDLLHLPTTNGEHCTGDAIKMGEAIGAKTIDLEWVQVHPT
;
A
#
# COMPACT_ATOMS: atom_id res chain seq x y z
N GLU A 1 -20.45 2.27 -1.53
CA GLU A 1 -21.52 1.83 -0.60
C GLU A 1 -21.52 2.76 0.61
N LYS A 2 -22.67 3.13 1.16
CA LYS A 2 -22.74 3.97 2.37
C LYS A 2 -23.88 3.47 3.25
N THR A 3 -23.56 3.16 4.50
CA THR A 3 -24.50 2.86 5.58
C THR A 3 -24.41 3.95 6.64
N ASP A 4 -25.18 3.80 7.73
CA ASP A 4 -25.07 4.58 8.97
C ASP A 4 -23.78 4.28 9.75
N ARG A 5 -23.13 3.14 9.49
CA ARG A 5 -21.93 2.68 10.20
C ARG A 5 -20.63 2.89 9.42
N ALA A 6 -20.66 2.72 8.10
CA ALA A 6 -19.47 2.74 7.27
C ALA A 6 -19.74 3.25 5.85
N ARG A 7 -18.68 3.74 5.21
CA ARG A 7 -18.70 4.17 3.81
C ARG A 7 -17.54 3.51 3.06
N ILE A 8 -17.86 2.85 1.97
CA ILE A 8 -16.91 2.26 1.02
C ILE A 8 -16.85 3.14 -0.22
N ILE A 9 -15.66 3.63 -0.53
CA ILE A 9 -15.37 4.39 -1.74
C ILE A 9 -14.46 3.53 -2.62
N THR A 10 -15.00 3.03 -3.74
CA THR A 10 -14.22 2.26 -4.71
C THR A 10 -13.50 3.17 -5.70
N LYS A 11 -12.50 2.65 -6.42
CA LYS A 11 -11.67 3.44 -7.37
C LYS A 11 -11.08 4.68 -6.69
N ALA A 12 -10.64 4.53 -5.45
CA ALA A 12 -10.03 5.55 -4.62
C ALA A 12 -8.68 5.00 -4.14
N GLU A 13 -7.60 5.64 -4.56
CA GLU A 13 -6.23 5.22 -4.27
C GLU A 13 -5.62 6.20 -3.28
N VAL A 14 -5.31 5.75 -2.07
CA VAL A 14 -4.58 6.56 -1.08
C VAL A 14 -3.12 6.59 -1.47
N TYR A 15 -2.53 7.78 -1.61
CA TYR A 15 -1.15 7.94 -2.06
C TYR A 15 -0.30 8.86 -1.18
N GLU A 16 -0.90 9.53 -0.20
CA GLU A 16 -0.20 10.46 0.69
C GLU A 16 -0.85 10.47 2.08
N LEU A 17 -0.01 10.61 3.11
CA LEU A 17 -0.42 10.77 4.50
C LEU A 17 -0.45 12.24 4.88
N ILE A 18 -1.51 12.66 5.55
CA ILE A 18 -1.59 14.01 6.11
C ILE A 18 -1.00 13.97 7.51
N MET A 19 0.06 14.75 7.72
CA MET A 19 0.83 14.79 8.96
C MET A 19 0.58 16.09 9.74
N ASN A 20 0.48 16.00 11.07
CA ASN A 20 0.59 17.12 11.99
C ASN A 20 1.73 16.84 12.97
N GLY A 21 2.90 17.43 12.72
CA GLY A 21 4.13 17.01 13.39
C GLY A 21 4.43 15.54 13.07
N SER A 22 4.60 14.73 14.11
CA SER A 22 4.82 13.27 13.98
C SER A 22 3.54 12.44 13.92
N ALA A 23 2.36 13.06 14.01
CA ALA A 23 1.09 12.35 14.05
C ALA A 23 0.45 12.29 12.65
N VAL A 24 -0.01 11.10 12.25
CA VAL A 24 -0.89 10.93 11.09
C VAL A 24 -2.29 11.40 11.48
N VAL A 25 -2.85 12.36 10.73
CA VAL A 25 -4.17 12.94 11.00
C VAL A 25 -5.15 12.75 9.83
N GLY A 26 -4.73 12.05 8.78
CA GLY A 26 -5.57 11.77 7.62
C GLY A 26 -4.77 11.22 6.45
N CYS A 27 -5.42 11.17 5.30
CA CYS A 27 -4.80 10.77 4.04
C CYS A 27 -5.36 11.58 2.86
N VAL A 28 -4.59 11.60 1.77
CA VAL A 28 -5.05 12.07 0.47
C VAL A 28 -5.26 10.87 -0.43
N TYR A 29 -6.42 10.82 -1.08
CA TYR A 29 -6.73 9.80 -2.06
C TYR A 29 -7.14 10.40 -3.42
N LYS A 30 -6.79 9.71 -4.50
CA LYS A 30 -7.18 10.06 -5.86
C LYS A 30 -8.42 9.29 -6.27
N LYS A 31 -9.41 9.97 -6.84
CA LYS A 31 -10.61 9.36 -7.41
C LYS A 31 -11.09 10.15 -8.62
N GLY A 32 -11.26 9.48 -9.76
CA GLY A 32 -11.77 10.13 -10.98
C GLY A 32 -10.88 11.28 -11.47
N GLY A 33 -9.56 11.19 -11.28
CA GLY A 33 -8.61 12.22 -11.67
C GLY A 33 -8.44 13.39 -10.69
N ALA A 34 -9.26 13.48 -9.64
CA ALA A 34 -9.16 14.50 -8.60
C ALA A 34 -8.60 13.92 -7.29
N SER A 35 -7.97 14.79 -6.48
CA SER A 35 -7.48 14.47 -5.15
C SER A 35 -8.46 14.94 -4.08
N PHE A 36 -8.59 14.14 -3.01
CA PHE A 36 -9.49 14.39 -1.89
C PHE A 36 -8.76 14.12 -0.59
N ASN A 37 -9.05 14.94 0.43
CA ASN A 37 -8.52 14.75 1.77
C ASN A 37 -9.58 14.09 2.65
N GLU A 38 -9.18 13.10 3.43
CA GLU A 38 -10.00 12.49 4.47
C GLU A 38 -9.22 12.58 5.79
N TYR A 39 -9.86 13.09 6.84
CA TYR A 39 -9.23 13.32 8.13
C TYR A 39 -9.71 12.31 9.17
N GLY A 40 -8.79 11.87 10.04
CA GLY A 40 -9.07 10.95 11.12
C GLY A 40 -7.96 9.92 11.31
N PRO A 41 -8.12 9.02 12.30
CA PRO A 41 -7.21 7.89 12.49
C PRO A 41 -7.17 7.02 11.23
N LEU A 42 -5.97 6.57 10.86
CA LEU A 42 -5.75 5.73 9.69
C LEU A 42 -5.38 4.31 10.09
N VAL A 43 -6.00 3.33 9.44
CA VAL A 43 -5.67 1.91 9.56
C VAL A 43 -5.32 1.39 8.17
N PHE A 44 -4.09 0.89 8.00
CA PHE A 44 -3.68 0.28 6.75
C PHE A 44 -4.13 -1.18 6.66
N CYS A 45 -4.85 -1.50 5.59
CA CYS A 45 -5.31 -2.84 5.23
C CYS A 45 -5.04 -3.12 3.73
N SER A 46 -3.92 -2.62 3.19
CA SER A 46 -3.65 -2.61 1.73
C SER A 46 -3.15 -3.93 1.14
N GLY A 47 -2.94 -4.97 1.97
CA GLY A 47 -2.29 -6.21 1.54
C GLY A 47 -0.77 -6.06 1.40
N GLY A 48 -0.16 -7.02 0.68
CA GLY A 48 1.31 -7.14 0.54
C GLY A 48 1.89 -6.53 -0.75
N TYR A 49 3.09 -6.99 -1.12
CA TYR A 49 3.87 -6.51 -2.27
C TYR A 49 4.23 -7.63 -3.27
N GLY A 50 3.50 -8.76 -3.24
CA GLY A 50 3.79 -9.93 -4.09
C GLY A 50 3.53 -9.73 -5.59
N ALA A 51 2.94 -8.60 -5.99
CA ALA A 51 2.76 -8.18 -7.37
C ALA A 51 3.55 -6.90 -7.71
N ASP A 52 4.51 -6.52 -6.86
CA ASP A 52 5.27 -5.29 -7.03
C ASP A 52 6.40 -5.47 -8.07
N PHE A 53 6.11 -5.26 -9.35
CA PHE A 53 7.09 -5.32 -10.44
C PHE A 53 7.46 -3.92 -10.99
N GLY A 54 7.13 -2.86 -10.25
CA GLY A 54 7.38 -1.47 -10.63
C GLY A 54 8.84 -1.02 -10.43
N SER A 55 9.11 0.24 -10.78
CA SER A 55 10.46 0.84 -10.71
C SER A 55 10.98 1.04 -9.27
N ASN A 56 10.09 1.18 -8.29
CA ASN A 56 10.41 1.28 -6.87
C ASN A 56 10.04 -0.01 -6.10
N SER A 57 10.18 -1.15 -6.77
CA SER A 57 9.68 -2.43 -6.28
C SER A 57 10.36 -2.90 -4.99
N LEU A 58 9.55 -3.23 -3.99
CA LEU A 58 9.97 -3.92 -2.77
C LEU A 58 10.41 -5.35 -3.11
N LEU A 59 9.73 -6.03 -4.04
CA LEU A 59 10.12 -7.38 -4.46
C LEU A 59 11.51 -7.38 -5.11
N ALA A 60 11.79 -6.43 -6.01
CA ALA A 60 13.11 -6.26 -6.63
C ALA A 60 14.19 -5.88 -5.61
N LYS A 61 13.83 -5.09 -4.59
CA LYS A 61 14.76 -4.68 -3.52
C LYS A 61 15.15 -5.85 -2.63
N TYR A 62 14.19 -6.67 -2.20
CA TYR A 62 14.43 -7.69 -1.17
C TYR A 62 14.62 -9.12 -1.73
N ARG A 63 14.00 -9.44 -2.87
CA ARG A 63 14.05 -10.76 -3.53
C ARG A 63 14.11 -10.65 -5.06
N PRO A 64 15.16 -10.01 -5.61
CA PRO A 64 15.32 -9.85 -7.06
C PRO A 64 15.36 -11.19 -7.81
N ASP A 65 15.77 -12.26 -7.13
CA ASP A 65 15.79 -13.63 -7.65
C ASP A 65 14.39 -14.14 -8.02
N LEU A 66 13.32 -13.58 -7.45
CA LEU A 66 11.94 -13.99 -7.73
C LEU A 66 11.28 -13.24 -8.90
N LEU A 67 11.90 -12.19 -9.44
CA LEU A 67 11.27 -11.32 -10.46
C LEU A 67 10.91 -12.03 -11.77
N HIS A 68 11.53 -13.18 -12.04
CA HIS A 68 11.25 -13.98 -13.23
C HIS A 68 9.98 -14.85 -13.07
N LEU A 69 9.45 -14.97 -11.86
CA LEU A 69 8.26 -15.77 -11.58
C LEU A 69 6.98 -14.93 -11.81
N PRO A 70 5.90 -15.55 -12.33
CA PRO A 70 4.61 -14.90 -12.34
C PRO A 70 4.07 -14.74 -10.91
N THR A 71 3.15 -13.80 -10.72
CA THR A 71 2.45 -13.62 -9.44
C THR A 71 1.05 -14.24 -9.48
N THR A 72 0.61 -14.80 -8.34
CA THR A 72 -0.78 -15.22 -8.11
C THR A 72 -1.62 -14.11 -7.50
N ASN A 73 -1.00 -12.98 -7.13
CA ASN A 73 -1.65 -11.86 -6.47
C ASN A 73 -2.32 -10.93 -7.50
N GLY A 74 -3.27 -10.12 -7.05
CA GLY A 74 -3.83 -9.06 -7.88
C GLY A 74 -2.82 -7.93 -8.11
N GLU A 75 -2.98 -7.18 -9.21
CA GLU A 75 -2.10 -6.05 -9.59
C GLU A 75 -2.00 -4.94 -8.53
N HIS A 76 -2.90 -4.93 -7.54
CA HIS A 76 -2.93 -3.97 -6.44
C HIS A 76 -1.99 -4.35 -5.27
N CYS A 77 -1.38 -5.54 -5.28
CA CYS A 77 -0.47 -5.97 -4.22
C CYS A 77 0.95 -5.44 -4.45
N THR A 78 1.11 -4.11 -4.44
CA THR A 78 2.36 -3.38 -4.75
C THR A 78 3.05 -2.79 -3.52
N GLY A 79 2.54 -3.06 -2.32
CA GLY A 79 3.15 -2.62 -1.05
C GLY A 79 3.05 -1.12 -0.77
N ASP A 80 2.05 -0.43 -1.32
CA ASP A 80 1.97 1.04 -1.26
C ASP A 80 1.94 1.59 0.19
N ALA A 81 1.20 0.94 1.09
CA ALA A 81 1.17 1.37 2.50
C ALA A 81 2.49 1.10 3.23
N ILE A 82 3.23 0.05 2.85
CA ILE A 82 4.57 -0.22 3.40
C ILE A 82 5.49 0.94 2.99
N LYS A 83 5.49 1.30 1.70
CA LYS A 83 6.28 2.41 1.15
C LYS A 83 5.92 3.75 1.81
N MET A 84 4.61 4.04 1.97
CA MET A 84 4.14 5.24 2.67
C MET A 84 4.56 5.26 4.15
N GLY A 85 4.51 4.12 4.83
CA GLY A 85 4.96 3.99 6.21
C GLY A 85 6.46 4.23 6.34
N GLU A 86 7.28 3.57 5.52
CA GLU A 86 8.74 3.74 5.52
C GLU A 86 9.13 5.21 5.29
N ALA A 87 8.42 5.92 4.41
CA ALA A 87 8.66 7.34 4.13
C ALA A 87 8.48 8.27 5.35
N ILE A 88 7.68 7.87 6.34
CA ILE A 88 7.49 8.60 7.60
C ILE A 88 8.21 7.97 8.80
N GLY A 89 9.15 7.04 8.54
CA GLY A 89 9.97 6.41 9.56
C GLY A 89 9.35 5.18 10.23
N ALA A 90 8.26 4.62 9.67
CA ALA A 90 7.79 3.31 10.11
C ALA A 90 8.85 2.24 9.83
N LYS A 91 8.99 1.30 10.76
CA LYS A 91 9.93 0.18 10.61
C LYS A 91 9.23 -1.00 9.97
N THR A 92 9.98 -1.70 9.13
CA THR A 92 9.58 -2.97 8.52
C THR A 92 10.44 -4.09 9.09
N ILE A 93 9.94 -5.31 8.98
CA ILE A 93 10.65 -6.53 9.37
C ILE A 93 10.24 -7.63 8.39
N ASP A 94 11.16 -8.56 8.11
CA ASP A 94 10.89 -9.78 7.34
C ASP A 94 10.47 -9.58 5.87
N LEU A 95 10.81 -8.44 5.25
CA LEU A 95 10.51 -8.17 3.84
C LEU A 95 11.31 -9.05 2.85
N GLU A 96 12.34 -9.75 3.31
CA GLU A 96 13.07 -10.76 2.56
C GLU A 96 12.33 -12.11 2.48
N TRP A 97 11.39 -12.37 3.41
CA TRP A 97 10.65 -13.63 3.52
C TRP A 97 9.42 -13.64 2.62
N VAL A 98 9.65 -13.85 1.33
CA VAL A 98 8.61 -13.99 0.32
C VAL A 98 8.27 -15.46 0.09
N GLN A 99 6.99 -15.82 0.26
CA GLN A 99 6.47 -17.15 -0.04
C GLN A 99 6.21 -17.31 -1.55
N VAL A 100 6.72 -18.39 -2.12
CA VAL A 100 6.42 -18.82 -3.50
C VAL A 100 5.48 -20.02 -3.44
N HIS A 101 4.40 -19.97 -4.22
CA HIS A 101 3.52 -21.12 -4.36
C HIS A 101 4.17 -22.18 -5.29
N PRO A 102 4.23 -23.46 -4.90
CA PRO A 102 5.06 -24.48 -5.59
C PRO A 102 4.49 -25.04 -6.91
N THR A 103 3.23 -24.76 -7.26
CA THR A 103 2.55 -25.26 -8.47
C THR A 103 2.16 -24.14 -9.41
#